data_AF-A0A1G5SHF7-F1
#
_entry.id   AF-A0A1G5SHF7-F1
#
_cell.length_a   1.000
_cell.length_b   1.000
_cell.length_c   1.000
_cell.angle_alpha   90.00
_cell.angle_beta   90.00
_cell.angle_gamma   90.00
#
_symmetry.space_group_name_H-M   'P 1'
#
loop_
_entity.id
_entity.type
_entity.pdbx_description
1 polymer ?
#
loop_
_entity_poly.entity_id
_entity_poly.type
_entity_poly.pdbx_seq_one_letter_code
_entity_poly.pdbx_strand_id
1 'polypeptide(L)' 'MEFKLRFTEKEITAWGGMGLMKQLLDRIGFSSAVESCDLPQPGSNRGYAPHQLILQFMLSIWCGANRFEHVEITRHDPV' A
#
# COMPACT_ATOMS: atom_id res chain seq x y z
N MET A 1 -24.57 -19.83 -18.40
CA MET A 1 -23.65 -20.48 -17.44
C MET A 1 -24.32 -20.48 -16.09
N GLU A 2 -24.45 -21.64 -15.45
CA GLU A 2 -25.08 -21.75 -14.12
C GLU A 2 -23.98 -21.60 -13.06
N PHE A 3 -23.97 -20.49 -12.33
CA PHE A 3 -22.98 -20.24 -11.28
C PHE A 3 -23.43 -20.91 -9.97
N LYS A 4 -22.63 -21.83 -9.43
CA LYS A 4 -22.85 -22.44 -8.10
C LYS A 4 -22.22 -21.57 -7.01
N LEU A 5 -23.06 -20.91 -6.23
CA LEU A 5 -22.66 -20.20 -5.01
C LEU A 5 -22.52 -21.19 -3.84
N ARG A 6 -21.48 -21.02 -3.01
CA ARG A 6 -21.22 -21.83 -1.82
C ARG A 6 -20.64 -20.98 -0.69
N PHE A 7 -20.92 -21.38 0.54
CA PHE A 7 -20.30 -20.80 1.73
C PHE A 7 -18.96 -21.49 2.04
N THR A 8 -18.06 -20.77 2.69
CA THR A 8 -16.75 -21.25 3.13
C THR A 8 -16.52 -20.82 4.57
N GLU A 9 -15.98 -21.71 5.39
CA GLU A 9 -15.52 -21.38 6.74
C GLU A 9 -14.06 -20.93 6.78
N LYS A 10 -13.37 -20.93 5.63
CA LYS A 10 -12.02 -20.35 5.53
C LYS A 10 -12.07 -18.89 5.92
N GLU A 11 -11.22 -18.51 6.87
CA GLU A 11 -10.98 -17.11 7.19
C GLU A 11 -10.44 -16.39 5.95
N ILE A 12 -11.17 -15.36 5.52
CA ILE A 12 -10.75 -14.48 4.43
C ILE A 12 -10.17 -13.24 5.09
N THR A 13 -8.90 -12.96 4.79
CA THR A 13 -8.24 -11.74 5.24
C THR A 13 -8.05 -10.78 4.07
N ALA A 14 -8.04 -9.47 4.35
CA ALA A 14 -7.80 -8.43 3.35
C ALA A 14 -6.33 -8.39 2.85
N TRP A 15 -5.45 -9.25 3.39
CA TRP A 15 -4.00 -9.23 3.13
C TRP A 15 -3.60 -9.90 1.81
N GLY A 16 -4.51 -10.60 1.12
CA GLY A 16 -4.17 -11.33 -0.10
C GLY A 16 -3.47 -10.47 -1.17
N GLY A 17 -3.98 -9.25 -1.40
CA GLY A 17 -3.35 -8.29 -2.32
C GLY A 17 -1.98 -7.81 -1.84
N MET A 18 -1.84 -7.56 -0.53
CA MET A 18 -0.56 -7.14 0.07
C MET A 18 0.51 -8.22 0.01
N GLY A 19 0.12 -9.49 0.17
CA GLY A 19 1.03 -10.63 0.04
C GLY A 19 1.64 -10.75 -1.36
N LEU A 20 0.82 -10.61 -2.41
CA LEU A 20 1.29 -10.61 -3.80
C LEU A 20 2.21 -9.41 -4.07
N MET A 21 1.83 -8.22 -3.58
CA MET A 21 2.63 -7.01 -3.76
C MET A 21 4.00 -7.12 -3.09
N LYS A 22 4.07 -7.68 -1.88
CA LYS A 22 5.34 -7.94 -1.20
C LYS A 22 6.24 -8.88 -2.01
N GLN A 23 5.69 -9.98 -2.53
CA GLN A 23 6.44 -10.93 -3.36
C GLN A 23 7.00 -10.27 -4.63
N LEU A 24 6.23 -9.37 -5.26
CA LEU A 24 6.69 -8.60 -6.41
C LEU A 24 7.88 -7.70 -6.03
N LEU A 25 7.74 -6.92 -4.95
CA LEU A 25 8.77 -5.99 -4.48
C LEU A 25 10.08 -6.69 -4.14
N ASP A 26 10.01 -7.85 -3.48
CA ASP A 26 11.18 -8.67 -3.20
C ASP A 26 11.85 -9.13 -4.50
N ARG A 27 11.05 -9.60 -5.46
CA ARG A 27 11.57 -10.21 -6.69
C ARG A 27 12.24 -9.21 -7.63
N ILE A 28 11.79 -7.95 -7.60
CA ILE A 28 12.43 -6.87 -8.37
C ILE A 28 13.57 -6.18 -7.59
N GLY A 29 13.83 -6.58 -6.34
CA GLY A 29 14.87 -5.97 -5.51
C GLY A 29 14.58 -4.52 -5.12
N PHE A 30 13.29 -4.18 -4.92
CA PHE A 30 12.87 -2.80 -4.72
C PHE A 30 13.57 -2.09 -3.54
N SER A 31 13.67 -2.75 -2.38
CA SER A 31 14.34 -2.16 -1.19
C SER A 31 15.78 -1.79 -1.51
N SER A 32 16.54 -2.72 -2.10
CA SER A 32 17.94 -2.50 -2.45
C SER A 32 18.11 -1.38 -3.48
N ALA A 33 17.20 -1.26 -4.44
CA ALA A 33 17.21 -0.17 -5.39
C ALA A 33 16.99 1.19 -4.71
N VAL A 34 16.02 1.29 -3.79
CA VAL A 34 15.73 2.52 -3.04
C VAL A 34 16.87 2.88 -2.09
N GLU A 35 17.49 1.91 -1.44
CA GLU A 35 18.66 2.10 -0.56
C GLU A 35 19.91 2.52 -1.34
N SER A 36 20.02 2.12 -2.61
CA SER A 36 21.12 2.55 -3.48
C SER A 36 20.99 4.01 -3.95
N CYS A 37 19.81 4.62 -3.78
CA CYS A 37 19.63 6.04 -4.04
C CYS A 37 20.22 6.87 -2.90
N ASP A 38 20.92 7.95 -3.24
CA ASP A 38 21.45 8.90 -2.26
C ASP A 38 20.32 9.80 -1.72
N LEU A 39 19.45 9.20 -0.90
CA LEU A 39 18.25 9.85 -0.39
C LEU A 39 18.58 10.78 0.79
N PRO A 40 17.94 11.96 0.86
CA PRO A 40 18.15 12.90 1.95
C PRO A 40 17.73 12.28 3.28
N GLN A 41 18.65 12.28 4.24
CA GLN A 41 18.39 11.72 5.56
C GLN A 41 17.66 12.72 6.46
N PRO A 42 16.76 12.24 7.33
CA PRO A 42 16.05 13.11 8.25
C PRO A 42 17.01 13.75 9.25
N GLY A 43 16.93 15.08 9.40
CA GLY A 43 17.67 15.83 10.42
C GLY A 43 17.01 15.87 11.80
N SER A 44 15.84 15.25 11.95
CA SER A 44 15.07 15.20 13.20
C SER A 44 15.07 13.81 13.79
N ASN A 45 15.16 13.72 15.12
CA ASN A 45 15.06 12.48 15.88
C ASN A 45 13.68 11.79 15.74
N ARG A 46 12.69 12.49 15.19
CA ARG A 46 11.35 11.98 14.86
C ARG A 46 11.12 11.84 13.35
N GLY A 47 12.17 11.96 12.55
CA GLY A 47 12.04 11.80 11.10
C GLY A 47 11.85 10.34 10.71
N TYR A 48 11.00 10.10 9.72
CA TYR A 48 10.83 8.78 9.12
C TYR A 48 11.98 8.48 8.16
N ALA A 49 12.34 7.21 8.06
CA ALA A 49 13.34 6.78 7.09
C ALA A 49 12.83 7.02 5.66
N PRO A 50 13.63 7.56 4.74
CA PRO A 50 13.19 7.88 3.37
C PRO A 50 12.63 6.66 2.62
N HIS A 51 13.25 5.49 2.79
CA HIS A 51 12.79 4.24 2.17
C HIS A 51 11.36 3.88 2.60
N GLN A 52 11.01 4.12 3.86
CA GLN A 52 9.69 3.84 4.40
C GLN A 52 8.65 4.76 3.76
N LEU A 53 8.96 6.04 3.64
CA LEU A 53 8.06 7.03 3.02
C LEU A 53 7.79 6.69 1.55
N ILE A 54 8.83 6.35 0.79
CA ILE A 54 8.71 5.96 -0.62
C ILE A 54 7.87 4.69 -0.75
N LEU A 55 8.17 3.66 0.04
CA LEU A 55 7.40 2.42 0.00
C LEU A 55 5.92 2.65 0.33
N GLN A 56 5.64 3.40 1.41
CA GLN A 56 4.26 3.72 1.81
C GLN A 56 3.52 4.52 0.73
N PHE A 57 4.19 5.47 0.10
CA PHE A 57 3.62 6.24 -1.00
C PHE A 57 3.28 5.37 -2.21
N MET A 58 4.19 4.48 -2.63
CA MET A 58 3.93 3.56 -3.73
C MET A 58 2.77 2.60 -3.42
N LEU A 59 2.75 2.05 -2.21
CA LEU A 59 1.64 1.22 -1.72
C LEU A 59 0.31 1.96 -1.73
N SER A 60 0.29 3.23 -1.32
CA SER A 60 -0.95 4.01 -1.33
C SER A 60 -1.48 4.20 -2.75
N ILE A 61 -0.61 4.51 -3.72
CA ILE A 61 -0.99 4.63 -5.14
C ILE A 61 -1.60 3.32 -5.65
N TRP A 62 -0.93 2.18 -5.43
CA TRP A 62 -1.39 0.88 -5.89
C TRP A 62 -2.70 0.43 -5.24
N CYS A 63 -2.91 0.80 -3.98
CA CYS A 63 -4.15 0.55 -3.26
C CYS A 63 -5.27 1.57 -3.58
N GLY A 64 -5.02 2.53 -4.48
CA GLY A 64 -6.01 3.51 -4.91
C GLY A 64 -6.19 4.67 -3.94
N ALA A 65 -5.11 5.26 -3.44
CA ALA A 65 -5.10 6.44 -2.56
C ALA A 65 -6.06 7.56 -3.02
N ASN A 66 -6.16 7.81 -4.33
CA ASN A 66 -7.12 8.78 -4.87
C ASN A 66 -8.57 8.46 -4.49
N ARG A 67 -8.96 7.18 -4.47
CA ARG A 67 -10.32 6.79 -4.06
C ARG A 67 -10.54 6.99 -2.57
N PHE A 68 -9.51 6.90 -1.74
CA PHE A 68 -9.61 7.23 -0.32
C PHE A 68 -9.64 8.74 -0.08
N GLU A 69 -8.92 9.53 -0.88
CA GLU A 69 -8.96 11.00 -0.81
C GLU A 69 -10.34 11.55 -1.14
N HIS A 70 -11.00 11.01 -2.17
CA HIS A 70 -12.37 11.39 -2.52
C HIS A 70 -13.39 11.08 -1.39
N VAL A 71 -13.14 10.06 -0.58
CA VAL A 71 -13.97 9.76 0.60
C VAL A 71 -13.79 10.83 1.68
N GLU A 72 -12.57 11.34 1.85
CA GLU A 72 -12.31 12.45 2.78
C GLU A 72 -13.01 13.73 2.34
N ILE A 73 -13.04 14.04 1.04
CA ILE A 73 -13.84 15.17 0.52
C ILE A 73 -15.33 14.97 0.83
N THR A 74 -15.85 13.76 0.62
CA THR A 74 -17.27 13.43 0.87
C THR A 74 -17.65 13.61 2.34
N ARG A 75 -16.72 13.43 3.28
CA ARG A 75 -16.94 13.65 4.71
C ARG A 75 -17.27 15.11 5.04
N HIS A 76 -16.82 16.04 4.21
CA HIS A 76 -17.06 17.47 4.38
C HIS A 76 -18.33 17.96 3.66
N ASP A 77 -19.06 17.07 2.98
CA ASP A 77 -20.31 17.42 2.30
C ASP A 77 -21.42 17.75 3.33
N PRO A 78 -21.93 18.99 3.38
CA PRO A 78 -23.03 19.34 4.25
C PRO A 78 -24.33 18.73 3.67
N VAL A 79 -24.80 17.66 4.33
CA VAL A 79 -26.09 16.99 4.03
C VAL A 79 -27.25 17.97 4.05
#